data_AF-A0A1F7X1X8-F1
#
_entry.id   AF-A0A1F7X1X8-F1
#
_cell.length_a   1.000
_cell.length_b   1.000
_cell.length_c   1.000
_cell.angle_alpha   90.00
_cell.angle_beta   90.00
_cell.angle_gamma   90.00
#
_symmetry.space_group_name_H-M   'P 1'
#
loop_
_entity.id
_entity.type
_entity.pdbx_description
1 polymer ?
#
loop_
_entity_poly.entity_id
_entity_poly.type
_entity_poly.pdbx_seq_one_letter_code
_entity_poly.pdbx_strand_id
1 'polypeptide(L)'
;MIKENWPEWLKNAKISDDSIIVIENGYVIFKGGIWGGGTWKGGTWKGGTWKGGTWEDKKIDRLLFHAAFCGIIFIDDIATAYRSTNNNGSGRYMASFMQHEGEYYEQNYKPTGSGTCCKGIHITNASLAFTYFNVDFKSQLWEVKFKREDLLDCDGQKARIRGGYFKKIPWPFLISKNNS
;
A
#
# COMPACT_ATOMS: atom_id res chain seq x y z
N MET A 1 -17.45 22.23 2.16
CA MET A 1 -17.94 21.53 0.95
C MET A 1 -19.46 21.49 0.97
N ILE A 2 -20.13 21.96 -0.08
CA ILE A 2 -21.59 21.82 -0.21
C ILE A 2 -21.86 20.40 -0.73
N LYS A 3 -22.52 19.56 0.07
CA LYS A 3 -22.77 18.14 -0.23
C LYS A 3 -24.13 17.87 -0.89
N GLU A 4 -24.91 18.90 -1.22
CA GLU A 4 -26.32 18.77 -1.64
C GLU A 4 -26.52 17.82 -2.83
N ASN A 5 -25.63 17.93 -3.83
CA ASN A 5 -25.66 17.13 -5.06
C ASN A 5 -24.94 15.78 -4.95
N TRP A 6 -24.50 15.39 -3.75
CA TRP A 6 -23.82 14.11 -3.56
C TRP A 6 -24.83 12.97 -3.47
N PRO A 7 -24.50 11.78 -4.03
CA PRO A 7 -25.30 10.61 -3.77
C PRO A 7 -25.25 10.26 -2.28
N GLU A 8 -26.33 9.67 -1.76
CA GLU A 8 -26.52 9.47 -0.33
C GLU A 8 -25.41 8.64 0.32
N TRP A 9 -24.89 7.64 -0.38
CA TRP A 9 -23.76 6.83 0.12
C TRP A 9 -22.48 7.65 0.33
N LEU A 10 -22.28 8.70 -0.47
CA LEU A 10 -21.11 9.57 -0.39
C LEU A 10 -21.29 10.65 0.69
N LYS A 11 -22.53 11.13 0.91
CA LYS A 11 -22.86 12.05 2.02
C LYS A 11 -22.48 11.45 3.37
N ASN A 12 -22.76 10.15 3.52
CA ASN A 12 -22.50 9.35 4.72
C ASN A 12 -21.05 8.84 4.83
N ALA A 13 -20.21 9.06 3.83
CA ALA A 13 -18.81 8.66 3.89
C ALA A 13 -17.99 9.58 4.80
N LYS A 14 -17.02 9.00 5.51
CA LYS A 14 -16.05 9.74 6.32
C LYS A 14 -14.87 10.10 5.41
N ILE A 15 -14.77 11.37 5.05
CA ILE A 15 -13.80 11.89 4.09
C ILE A 15 -13.11 13.10 4.75
N SER A 16 -11.81 13.28 4.54
CA SER A 16 -11.08 14.42 5.11
C SER A 16 -11.46 15.75 4.43
N ASP A 17 -11.34 16.86 5.17
CA ASP A 17 -11.78 18.18 4.70
C ASP A 17 -10.99 18.70 3.49
N ASP A 18 -9.75 18.25 3.31
CA ASP A 18 -8.88 18.54 2.17
C ASP A 18 -9.19 17.68 0.93
N SER A 19 -10.19 16.80 1.01
CA SER A 19 -10.51 15.90 -0.10
C SER A 19 -11.09 16.64 -1.30
N ILE A 20 -10.63 16.25 -2.49
CA ILE A 20 -11.05 16.84 -3.75
C ILE A 20 -11.99 15.86 -4.45
N ILE A 21 -13.29 16.17 -4.43
CA ILE A 21 -14.32 15.34 -5.06
C ILE A 21 -15.03 16.14 -6.13
N VAL A 22 -15.17 15.54 -7.30
CA VAL A 22 -15.90 16.09 -8.44
C VAL A 22 -17.04 15.15 -8.77
N ILE A 23 -18.24 15.69 -8.99
CA ILE A 23 -19.40 14.93 -9.45
C ILE A 23 -19.82 15.51 -10.80
N GLU A 24 -19.70 14.70 -11.85
CA GLU A 24 -20.04 15.08 -13.22
C GLU A 24 -21.09 14.08 -13.74
N ASN A 25 -22.28 14.56 -14.12
CA ASN A 25 -23.36 13.72 -14.65
C ASN A 25 -23.72 12.51 -13.74
N GLY A 26 -23.71 12.72 -12.42
CA GLY A 26 -23.97 11.67 -11.42
C GLY A 26 -22.80 10.71 -11.18
N TYR A 27 -21.66 10.91 -11.84
CA TYR A 27 -20.46 10.11 -11.68
C TYR A 27 -19.48 10.74 -10.68
N VAL A 28 -19.08 9.97 -9.68
CA VAL A 28 -18.19 10.44 -8.60
C VAL A 28 -16.72 10.26 -8.99
N ILE A 29 -15.93 11.31 -8.85
CA ILE A 29 -14.48 11.31 -9.08
C ILE A 29 -13.78 11.76 -7.79
N PHE A 30 -13.06 10.86 -7.14
CA PHE A 30 -12.25 11.14 -5.96
C PHE A 30 -10.81 11.45 -6.41
N LYS A 31 -10.40 12.72 -6.40
CA LYS A 31 -9.10 13.17 -6.92
C LYS A 31 -7.97 13.17 -5.89
N GLY A 32 -8.29 13.25 -4.60
CA GLY A 32 -7.30 13.31 -3.53
C GLY A 32 -7.95 13.46 -2.16
N GLY A 33 -7.13 13.31 -1.11
CA GLY A 33 -7.54 13.33 0.30
C GLY A 33 -7.56 11.95 0.95
N ILE A 34 -8.24 11.83 2.08
CA ILE A 34 -8.34 10.60 2.88
C ILE A 34 -9.79 10.14 2.92
N TRP A 35 -10.01 8.89 2.52
CA TRP A 35 -11.25 8.17 2.77
C TRP A 35 -11.10 7.35 4.05
N GLY A 36 -11.75 7.82 5.11
CA GLY A 36 -11.68 7.24 6.45
C GLY A 36 -12.76 6.20 6.77
N GLY A 37 -13.79 6.05 5.93
CA GLY A 37 -14.89 5.12 6.20
C GLY A 37 -16.13 5.37 5.33
N GLY A 38 -17.11 4.47 5.41
CA GLY A 38 -18.29 4.44 4.56
C GLY A 38 -18.16 3.45 3.40
N THR A 39 -19.15 3.45 2.50
CA THR A 39 -19.21 2.50 1.38
C THR A 39 -18.90 3.20 0.06
N TRP A 40 -17.82 2.81 -0.61
CA TRP A 40 -17.54 3.22 -1.99
C TRP A 40 -18.36 2.35 -2.95
N LYS A 41 -19.39 2.95 -3.59
CA LYS A 41 -20.32 2.23 -4.49
C LYS A 41 -19.94 2.31 -5.97
N GLY A 42 -18.84 2.98 -6.29
CA GLY A 42 -18.34 3.14 -7.67
C GLY A 42 -18.08 4.59 -8.04
N GLY A 43 -17.37 4.77 -9.15
CA GLY A 43 -16.83 6.05 -9.59
C GLY A 43 -15.40 5.90 -10.07
N THR A 44 -14.71 7.01 -10.32
CA THR A 44 -13.25 6.99 -10.57
C THR A 44 -12.52 7.44 -9.33
N TRP A 45 -11.61 6.60 -8.85
CA TRP A 45 -10.60 7.00 -7.88
C TRP A 45 -9.34 7.44 -8.63
N LYS A 46 -8.96 8.71 -8.55
CA LYS A 46 -7.77 9.24 -9.24
C LYS A 46 -6.58 9.46 -8.31
N GLY A 47 -6.81 9.53 -7.00
CA GLY A 47 -5.76 9.75 -6.03
C GLY A 47 -6.30 9.86 -4.61
N GLY A 48 -5.40 9.83 -3.63
CA GLY A 48 -5.72 9.85 -2.21
C GLY A 48 -5.50 8.51 -1.53
N THR A 49 -5.79 8.45 -0.23
CA THR A 49 -5.48 7.31 0.65
C THR A 49 -6.75 6.66 1.20
N TRP A 50 -6.86 5.35 1.07
CA TRP A 50 -7.96 4.57 1.63
C TRP A 50 -7.62 4.06 3.04
N LYS A 51 -8.21 4.64 4.08
CA LYS A 51 -7.96 4.26 5.48
C LYS A 51 -9.00 3.31 6.06
N GLY A 52 -10.17 3.15 5.43
CA GLY A 52 -11.18 2.20 5.90
C GLY A 52 -12.52 2.32 5.19
N GLY A 53 -13.42 1.39 5.45
CA GLY A 53 -14.75 1.31 4.82
C GLY A 53 -14.92 0.08 3.94
N THR A 54 -16.05 0.03 3.24
CA THR A 54 -16.43 -1.07 2.35
C THR A 54 -16.29 -0.62 0.90
N TRP A 55 -15.73 -1.48 0.04
CA TRP A 55 -15.64 -1.24 -1.39
C TRP A 55 -16.60 -2.18 -2.12
N GLU A 56 -17.65 -1.64 -2.72
CA GLU A 56 -18.71 -2.38 -3.40
C GLU A 56 -18.65 -2.24 -4.94
N ASP A 57 -17.63 -1.57 -5.47
CA ASP A 57 -17.44 -1.51 -6.92
C ASP A 57 -17.14 -2.91 -7.45
N LYS A 58 -18.04 -3.42 -8.30
CA LYS A 58 -17.95 -4.75 -8.88
C LYS A 58 -16.93 -4.85 -10.01
N LYS A 59 -16.46 -3.72 -10.53
CA LYS A 59 -15.54 -3.66 -11.68
C LYS A 59 -14.08 -3.59 -11.26
N ILE A 60 -13.81 -3.00 -10.09
CA ILE A 60 -12.46 -2.71 -9.62
C ILE A 60 -12.22 -3.45 -8.32
N ASP A 61 -11.26 -4.37 -8.31
CA ASP A 61 -10.74 -4.92 -7.06
C ASP A 61 -9.96 -3.83 -6.32
N ARG A 62 -10.48 -3.45 -5.15
CA ARG A 62 -9.91 -2.40 -4.31
C ARG A 62 -8.45 -2.64 -3.98
N LEU A 63 -8.09 -3.87 -3.64
CA LEU A 63 -6.78 -4.20 -3.12
C LEU A 63 -5.73 -4.12 -4.24
N LEU A 64 -6.02 -4.72 -5.39
CA LEU A 64 -5.15 -4.66 -6.58
C LEU A 64 -5.04 -3.23 -7.12
N PHE A 65 -6.15 -2.50 -7.11
CA PHE A 65 -6.16 -1.11 -7.53
C PHE A 65 -5.24 -0.24 -6.67
N HIS A 66 -5.36 -0.31 -5.35
CA HIS A 66 -4.47 0.46 -4.46
C HIS A 66 -3.02 -0.07 -4.50
N ALA A 67 -2.80 -1.36 -4.73
CA ALA A 67 -1.46 -1.89 -4.96
C ALA A 67 -0.79 -1.25 -6.19
N ALA A 68 -1.55 -1.03 -7.27
CA ALA A 68 -1.03 -0.34 -8.45
C ALA A 68 -0.63 1.11 -8.16
N PHE A 69 -1.35 1.84 -7.28
CA PHE A 69 -0.93 3.17 -6.80
C PHE A 69 0.40 3.12 -6.03
N CYS A 70 0.60 2.03 -5.29
CA CYS A 70 1.88 1.74 -4.63
C CYS A 70 2.94 1.23 -5.60
N GLY A 71 2.73 1.23 -6.93
CA GLY A 71 3.66 0.69 -7.93
C GLY A 71 3.88 -0.83 -7.83
N ILE A 72 2.98 -1.54 -7.15
CA ILE A 72 3.02 -2.99 -6.95
C ILE A 72 2.14 -3.61 -8.03
N ILE A 73 2.78 -4.18 -9.04
CA ILE A 73 2.13 -4.79 -10.20
C ILE A 73 2.42 -6.28 -10.19
N PHE A 74 1.38 -7.09 -10.39
CA PHE A 74 1.50 -8.55 -10.48
C PHE A 74 1.72 -8.97 -11.92
N ILE A 75 2.80 -9.70 -12.17
CA ILE A 75 3.13 -10.38 -13.43
C ILE A 75 3.18 -11.86 -13.09
N ASP A 76 2.36 -12.68 -13.76
CA ASP A 76 2.21 -14.11 -13.46
C ASP A 76 1.97 -14.38 -11.95
N ASP A 77 1.09 -13.58 -11.35
CA ASP A 77 0.72 -13.59 -9.92
C ASP A 77 1.84 -13.28 -8.92
N ILE A 78 2.99 -12.82 -9.39
CA ILE A 78 4.11 -12.39 -8.55
C ILE A 78 4.28 -10.88 -8.69
N ALA A 79 4.44 -10.20 -7.55
CA ALA A 79 4.83 -8.80 -7.51
C ALA A 79 6.17 -8.62 -6.83
N THR A 80 6.91 -7.60 -7.27
CA THR A 80 8.13 -7.12 -6.60
C THR A 80 7.80 -5.83 -5.86
N ALA A 81 8.20 -5.74 -4.62
CA ALA A 81 8.03 -4.56 -3.77
C ALA A 81 9.23 -4.38 -2.85
N TYR A 82 9.19 -3.33 -2.03
CA TYR A 82 10.35 -2.92 -1.25
C TYR A 82 9.95 -2.61 0.18
N ARG A 83 10.79 -2.98 1.14
CA ARG A 83 10.64 -2.58 2.55
C ARG A 83 11.92 -2.05 3.13
N SER A 84 11.78 -1.35 4.24
CA SER A 84 12.92 -0.88 5.03
C SER A 84 12.90 -1.43 6.45
N THR A 85 14.09 -1.61 7.01
CA THR A 85 14.34 -1.97 8.40
C THR A 85 15.40 -1.03 8.98
N ASN A 86 15.72 -1.17 10.26
CA ASN A 86 16.94 -0.57 10.82
C ASN A 86 18.18 -1.16 10.12
N ASN A 87 19.33 -0.48 10.19
CA ASN A 87 20.58 -0.90 9.54
C ASN A 87 20.99 -2.35 9.84
N ASN A 88 20.76 -2.80 11.08
CA ASN A 88 21.08 -4.16 11.49
C ASN A 88 20.05 -5.22 11.03
N GLY A 89 19.02 -4.83 10.26
CA GLY A 89 17.94 -5.72 9.82
C GLY A 89 16.76 -5.82 10.78
N SER A 90 16.82 -5.20 11.95
CA SER A 90 15.72 -5.25 12.93
C SER A 90 14.50 -4.43 12.49
N GLY A 91 13.31 -4.85 12.90
CA GLY A 91 12.07 -4.13 12.63
C GLY A 91 12.07 -2.72 13.23
N ARG A 92 11.62 -1.72 12.47
CA ARG A 92 11.58 -0.31 12.93
C ARG A 92 10.76 -0.10 14.20
N TYR A 93 9.66 -0.84 14.34
CA TYR A 93 8.71 -0.73 15.45
C TYR A 93 8.59 -2.02 16.27
N MET A 94 9.40 -3.03 15.94
CA MET A 94 9.42 -4.32 16.62
C MET A 94 10.88 -4.77 16.73
N ALA A 95 11.54 -4.36 17.81
CA ALA A 95 12.97 -4.62 18.02
C ALA A 95 13.32 -6.11 18.07
N SER A 96 12.36 -6.97 18.45
CA SER A 96 12.52 -8.43 18.45
C SER A 96 12.47 -9.06 17.07
N PHE A 97 11.93 -8.36 16.06
CA PHE A 97 11.87 -8.88 14.70
C PHE A 97 13.19 -8.62 13.98
N MET A 98 13.70 -9.65 13.31
CA MET A 98 14.85 -9.56 12.42
C MET A 98 14.46 -9.99 11.01
N GLN A 99 14.77 -9.17 10.02
CA GLN A 99 14.61 -9.54 8.62
C GLN A 99 15.81 -10.37 8.17
N HIS A 100 15.53 -11.54 7.62
CA HIS A 100 16.51 -12.43 7.01
C HIS A 100 16.35 -12.45 5.48
N GLU A 101 17.42 -12.79 4.77
CA GLU A 101 17.34 -13.14 3.35
C GLU A 101 16.66 -14.49 3.17
N GLY A 102 15.97 -14.67 2.05
CA GLY A 102 15.22 -15.89 1.74
C GLY A 102 13.74 -15.77 2.06
N GLU A 103 13.07 -16.92 2.14
CA GLU A 103 11.64 -17.00 2.41
C GLU A 103 11.33 -16.64 3.86
N TYR A 104 10.38 -15.72 4.05
CA TYR A 104 9.85 -15.39 5.36
C TYR A 104 8.35 -15.13 5.29
N TYR A 105 7.61 -15.76 6.20
CA TYR A 105 6.17 -15.62 6.35
C TYR A 105 5.83 -15.36 7.82
N GLU A 106 5.16 -14.23 8.07
CA GLU A 106 4.70 -13.86 9.41
C GLU A 106 3.61 -14.83 9.85
N GLN A 107 3.80 -15.46 11.02
CA GLN A 107 2.84 -16.44 11.55
C GLN A 107 1.67 -15.75 12.27
N ASN A 108 1.93 -14.61 12.90
CA ASN A 108 0.94 -13.88 13.71
C ASN A 108 0.38 -12.66 12.97
N TYR A 109 0.09 -12.81 11.66
CA TYR A 109 -0.40 -11.71 10.83
C TYR A 109 -1.88 -11.43 11.11
N LYS A 110 -2.28 -10.16 10.98
CA LYS A 110 -3.69 -9.78 10.98
C LYS A 110 -4.31 -10.08 9.60
N PRO A 111 -5.54 -10.61 9.52
CA PRO A 111 -6.16 -10.94 8.25
C PRO A 111 -6.41 -9.69 7.39
N THR A 112 -6.69 -9.90 6.11
CA THR A 112 -7.16 -8.88 5.16
C THR A 112 -8.33 -8.08 5.75
N GLY A 113 -8.35 -6.76 5.52
CA GLY A 113 -9.37 -5.86 6.07
C GLY A 113 -9.04 -5.32 7.46
N SER A 114 -7.95 -5.75 8.09
CA SER A 114 -7.45 -5.15 9.34
C SER A 114 -6.76 -3.80 9.12
N GLY A 115 -6.51 -3.45 7.85
CA GLY A 115 -5.89 -2.20 7.44
C GLY A 115 -4.36 -2.25 7.45
N THR A 116 -3.77 -1.16 6.95
CA THR A 116 -2.31 -1.01 6.81
C THR A 116 -1.62 -0.49 8.08
N CYS A 117 -2.38 -0.03 9.08
CA CYS A 117 -1.86 0.48 10.36
C CYS A 117 -1.89 -0.58 11.48
N CYS A 118 -1.67 -1.84 11.13
CA CYS A 118 -1.58 -2.96 12.06
C CYS A 118 -0.21 -3.65 11.96
N LYS A 119 0.11 -4.49 12.94
CA LYS A 119 1.33 -5.32 12.92
C LYS A 119 1.38 -6.17 11.64
N GLY A 120 2.55 -6.25 11.02
CA GLY A 120 2.78 -7.04 9.82
C GLY A 120 4.01 -6.54 9.04
N ILE A 121 4.19 -7.10 7.85
CA ILE A 121 5.25 -6.72 6.94
C ILE A 121 4.72 -5.63 6.02
N HIS A 122 5.26 -4.41 6.15
CA HIS A 122 4.91 -3.28 5.30
C HIS A 122 5.89 -3.12 4.16
N ILE A 123 5.34 -2.93 2.97
CA ILE A 123 6.06 -2.76 1.71
C ILE A 123 5.52 -1.53 0.95
N THR A 124 6.31 -1.02 0.01
CA THR A 124 5.96 0.07 -0.89
C THR A 124 6.69 -0.07 -2.23
N ASN A 125 6.50 0.86 -3.17
CA ASN A 125 7.27 0.88 -4.43
C ASN A 125 8.75 1.20 -4.19
N ALA A 126 9.54 0.88 -5.21
CA ALA A 126 10.93 1.27 -5.34
C ALA A 126 11.12 2.75 -5.03
N SER A 127 10.43 3.65 -5.75
CA SER A 127 10.65 5.10 -5.66
C SER A 127 10.48 5.62 -4.24
N LEU A 128 9.37 5.28 -3.56
CA LEU A 128 9.10 5.68 -2.18
C LEU A 128 10.13 5.08 -1.23
N ALA A 129 10.47 3.80 -1.40
CA ALA A 129 11.51 3.18 -0.60
C ALA A 129 12.84 3.95 -0.75
N PHE A 130 13.31 4.17 -1.97
CA PHE A 130 14.54 4.92 -2.26
C PHE A 130 14.51 6.35 -1.72
N THR A 131 13.39 7.07 -1.82
CA THR A 131 13.28 8.41 -1.21
C THR A 131 13.47 8.37 0.30
N TYR A 132 12.92 7.36 0.98
CA TYR A 132 13.11 7.18 2.42
C TYR A 132 14.59 6.92 2.76
N PHE A 133 15.30 6.13 1.95
CA PHE A 133 16.73 5.83 2.18
C PHE A 133 17.66 7.01 1.94
N ASN A 134 17.30 7.95 1.07
CA ASN A 134 18.04 9.21 0.94
C ASN A 134 17.87 10.13 2.15
N VAL A 135 16.80 9.95 2.95
CA VAL A 135 16.54 10.71 4.17
C VAL A 135 17.07 9.98 5.42
N ASP A 136 17.02 8.64 5.43
CA ASP A 136 17.42 7.79 6.55
C ASP A 136 18.48 6.75 6.11
N PHE A 137 19.74 7.20 6.12
CA PHE A 137 20.90 6.37 5.78
C PHE A 137 21.21 5.27 6.81
N LYS A 138 20.53 5.26 7.97
CA LYS A 138 20.70 4.25 9.03
C LYS A 138 19.74 3.07 8.86
N SER A 139 19.31 2.84 7.63
CA SER A 139 18.29 1.86 7.29
C SER A 139 18.84 0.82 6.34
N GLN A 140 18.26 -0.38 6.37
CA GLN A 140 18.53 -1.45 5.40
C GLN A 140 17.34 -1.64 4.45
N LEU A 141 17.61 -1.65 3.14
CA LEU A 141 16.63 -1.86 2.07
C LEU A 141 16.54 -3.35 1.69
N TRP A 142 15.32 -3.79 1.43
CA TRP A 142 15.02 -5.15 0.99
C TRP A 142 14.10 -5.11 -0.21
N GLU A 143 14.44 -5.87 -1.23
CA GLU A 143 13.50 -6.29 -2.27
C GLU A 143 12.71 -7.48 -1.72
N VAL A 144 11.42 -7.55 -2.02
CA VAL A 144 10.60 -8.72 -1.75
C VAL A 144 9.81 -9.11 -2.98
N LYS A 145 9.84 -10.41 -3.31
CA LYS A 145 8.96 -11.03 -4.29
C LYS A 145 7.90 -11.84 -3.54
N PHE A 146 6.63 -11.63 -3.87
CA PHE A 146 5.53 -12.27 -3.17
C PHE A 146 4.36 -12.55 -4.11
N LYS A 147 3.50 -13.51 -3.73
CA LYS A 147 2.33 -13.91 -4.50
C LYS A 147 1.15 -12.98 -4.25
N ARG A 148 0.21 -12.90 -5.20
CA ARG A 148 -1.03 -12.12 -5.05
C ARG A 148 -1.81 -12.46 -3.77
N GLU A 149 -1.91 -13.73 -3.44
CA GLU A 149 -2.60 -14.21 -2.23
C GLU A 149 -1.98 -13.71 -0.91
N ASP A 150 -0.70 -13.32 -0.94
CA ASP A 150 0.01 -12.80 0.23
C ASP A 150 -0.20 -11.29 0.43
N LEU A 151 -0.88 -10.61 -0.49
CA LEU A 151 -1.29 -9.23 -0.32
C LEU A 151 -2.47 -9.15 0.66
N LEU A 152 -2.24 -8.55 1.82
CA LEU A 152 -3.24 -8.48 2.88
C LEU A 152 -4.05 -7.19 2.84
N ASP A 153 -3.39 -6.04 2.78
CA ASP A 153 -4.05 -4.74 2.75
C ASP A 153 -3.21 -3.72 1.98
N CYS A 154 -3.86 -2.72 1.37
CA CYS A 154 -3.18 -1.62 0.70
C CYS A 154 -4.04 -0.36 0.83
N ASP A 155 -3.40 0.77 1.14
CA ASP A 155 -4.07 2.07 1.31
C ASP A 155 -3.74 3.08 0.20
N GLY A 156 -2.95 2.67 -0.80
CA GLY A 156 -2.46 3.55 -1.88
C GLY A 156 -1.15 4.28 -1.56
N GLN A 157 -0.61 4.14 -0.33
CA GLN A 157 0.72 4.63 0.05
C GLN A 157 1.67 3.49 0.41
N LYS A 158 1.13 2.47 1.09
CA LYS A 158 1.83 1.26 1.49
C LYS A 158 0.91 0.06 1.40
N ALA A 159 1.51 -1.11 1.21
CA ALA A 159 0.84 -2.39 1.32
C ALA A 159 1.36 -3.18 2.51
N ARG A 160 0.53 -4.08 3.02
CA ARG A 160 0.84 -5.05 4.04
C ARG A 160 0.74 -6.43 3.41
N ILE A 161 1.78 -7.24 3.62
CA ILE A 161 1.86 -8.60 3.09
C ILE A 161 2.03 -9.61 4.23
N ARG A 162 1.69 -10.88 3.94
CA ARG A 162 1.96 -12.01 4.84
C ARG A 162 3.43 -12.40 4.85
N GLY A 163 4.06 -12.38 3.68
CA GLY A 163 5.42 -12.88 3.50
C GLY A 163 5.84 -12.92 2.04
N GLY A 164 7.03 -13.45 1.79
CA GLY A 164 7.62 -13.60 0.46
C GLY A 164 9.10 -13.95 0.54
N TYR A 165 9.76 -13.90 -0.60
CA TYR A 165 11.21 -14.06 -0.70
C TYR A 165 11.89 -12.70 -0.61
N PHE A 166 12.70 -12.51 0.42
CA PHE A 166 13.40 -11.26 0.69
C PHE A 166 14.85 -11.33 0.22
N LYS A 167 15.27 -10.30 -0.51
CA LYS A 167 16.65 -10.09 -0.92
C LYS A 167 17.16 -8.78 -0.34
N LYS A 168 18.26 -8.84 0.41
CA LYS A 168 18.93 -7.65 0.92
C LYS A 168 19.52 -6.88 -0.25
N ILE A 169 19.30 -5.56 -0.29
CA ILE A 169 19.98 -4.69 -1.26
C ILE A 169 21.20 -4.07 -0.55
N PRO A 170 22.44 -4.37 -0.99
CA PRO A 170 23.62 -3.82 -0.36
C PRO A 170 23.66 -2.29 -0.51
N TRP A 171 24.30 -1.62 0.46
CA TRP A 171 24.64 -0.21 0.32
C TRP A 171 25.99 -0.04 -0.39
N PRO A 172 26.18 0.97 -1.26
CA PRO A 172 25.18 1.90 -1.75
C PRO A 172 24.13 1.17 -2.58
N PHE A 173 22.87 1.62 -2.51
CA PHE A 173 21.74 0.96 -3.17
C PHE A 173 21.82 1.15 -4.70
N LEU A 174 22.77 0.49 -5.33
CA LEU A 174 22.92 0.42 -6.76
C LEU A 174 21.93 -0.62 -7.28
N ILE A 175 20.91 -0.18 -8.00
CA ILE A 175 20.16 -1.09 -8.85
C ILE A 175 21.17 -1.55 -9.91
N SER A 176 21.61 -2.81 -9.83
CA SER A 176 22.41 -3.38 -10.90
C SER A 176 21.59 -3.26 -12.18
N LYS A 177 22.01 -2.40 -13.10
CA LYS A 177 21.57 -2.51 -14.50
C LYS A 177 22.05 -3.90 -14.91
N ASN A 178 21.13 -4.86 -15.01
CA ASN A 178 21.46 -6.10 -15.70
C ASN A 178 21.87 -5.66 -17.11
N ASN A 179 23.14 -5.89 -17.45
CA ASN A 179 23.62 -5.71 -18.80
C ASN A 179 22.77 -6.61 -19.70
N SER A 180 22.30 -6.00 -20.79
CA SER A 180 21.54 -6.61 -21.87
C SER A 180 22.26 -7.82 -22.46
#